data_AF-A0A532EV43-F1
#
_entry.id   AF-A0A532EV43-F1
#
_cell.length_a   1.000
_cell.length_b   1.000
_cell.length_c   1.000
_cell.angle_alpha   90.00
_cell.angle_beta   90.00
_cell.angle_gamma   90.00
#
_symmetry.space_group_name_H-M   'P 1'
#
loop_
_entity.id
_entity.type
_entity.pdbx_description
1 polymer ?
#
loop_
_entity_poly.entity_id
_entity_poly.type
_entity_poly.pdbx_seq_one_letter_code
_entity_poly.pdbx_strand_id
1 'polypeptide(L)'
;MRAAELAERITGAMQFGEKWKACCPAHQDRRPSLTFKDGNKCILLKCFAGCALDEICQALQLRPSDLFFDAIDRDPQRRKRASQQRERQRQALEQDAHQEGAVIDALREADYFIRSRQGLDISQWSHARLDAELNALADAYTLLEHEDLDGLR
;
A
#
# COMPACT_ATOMS: atom_id res chain seq x y z
N MET A 1 -13.13 19.25 -0.34
CA MET A 1 -14.01 19.77 -1.39
C MET A 1 -14.50 18.59 -2.22
N ARG A 2 -15.72 18.65 -2.78
CA ARG A 2 -16.24 17.67 -3.75
C ARG A 2 -16.19 18.22 -5.18
N ALA A 3 -16.25 17.36 -6.19
CA ALA A 3 -16.20 17.78 -7.60
C ALA A 3 -17.35 18.73 -7.97
N ALA A 4 -18.55 18.53 -7.42
CA ALA A 4 -19.67 19.46 -7.60
C ALA A 4 -19.34 20.88 -7.06
N GLU A 5 -18.79 20.98 -5.85
CA GLU A 5 -18.36 22.27 -5.26
C GLU A 5 -17.26 22.93 -6.08
N LEU A 6 -16.35 22.14 -6.66
CA LEU A 6 -15.31 22.66 -7.54
C LEU A 6 -15.90 23.21 -8.85
N ALA A 7 -16.95 22.57 -9.39
CA ALA A 7 -17.59 23.02 -10.62
C ALA A 7 -18.20 24.42 -10.49
N GLU A 8 -18.73 24.77 -9.31
CA GLU A 8 -19.25 26.12 -9.02
C GLU A 8 -18.17 27.21 -9.11
N ARG A 9 -16.90 26.83 -8.99
CA ARG A 9 -15.75 27.74 -9.06
C ARG A 9 -15.15 27.88 -10.45
N ILE A 10 -15.58 27.06 -11.41
CA ILE A 10 -15.04 27.04 -12.77
C ILE A 10 -16.15 27.45 -13.75
N THR A 11 -15.98 28.61 -14.39
CA THR A 11 -16.96 29.13 -15.33
C THR A 11 -17.19 28.16 -16.49
N GLY A 12 -18.45 27.84 -16.77
CA GLY A 12 -18.82 26.95 -17.88
C GLY A 12 -18.55 25.46 -17.61
N ALA A 13 -18.37 25.05 -16.35
CA ALA A 13 -18.31 23.65 -15.99
C ALA A 13 -19.64 22.94 -16.31
N MET A 14 -19.55 21.82 -17.03
CA MET A 14 -20.68 21.00 -17.44
C MET A 14 -20.52 19.58 -16.92
N GLN A 15 -21.58 19.02 -16.35
CA GLN A 15 -21.60 17.63 -15.89
C GLN A 15 -21.80 16.67 -17.07
N PHE A 16 -21.02 15.59 -17.10
CA PHE A 16 -21.07 14.53 -18.10
C PHE A 16 -20.94 13.18 -17.39
N GLY A 17 -22.06 12.62 -16.96
CA GLY A 17 -22.09 11.44 -16.08
C GLY A 17 -21.47 11.76 -14.72
N GLU A 18 -20.51 10.94 -14.28
CA GLU A 18 -19.81 11.11 -12.99
C GLU A 18 -18.65 12.12 -13.02
N LYS A 19 -18.39 12.74 -14.18
CA LYS A 19 -17.29 13.70 -14.36
C LYS A 19 -17.80 15.04 -14.83
N TRP A 20 -16.99 16.06 -14.62
CA TRP A 20 -17.20 17.41 -15.09
C TRP A 20 -16.19 17.75 -16.17
N LYS A 21 -16.60 18.58 -17.12
CA LYS A 21 -15.73 19.16 -18.14
C LYS A 21 -15.83 20.67 -18.08
N ALA A 22 -14.70 21.35 -18.20
CA ALA A 22 -14.63 22.80 -18.24
C ALA A 22 -13.43 23.29 -19.05
N CYS A 23 -13.39 24.58 -19.36
CA CYS A 23 -12.16 25.23 -19.81
C CYS A 23 -11.15 25.26 -18.66
N CYS A 24 -9.88 24.99 -18.96
CA CYS A 24 -8.86 25.03 -17.92
C CYS A 24 -8.58 26.49 -17.49
N PRO A 25 -8.57 26.81 -16.19
CA PRO A 25 -8.29 28.17 -15.72
C PRO A 25 -6.80 28.56 -15.81
N ALA A 26 -5.90 27.58 -15.98
CA ALA A 26 -4.45 27.81 -16.05
C ALA A 26 -3.96 28.27 -17.44
N HIS A 27 -4.78 28.17 -18.48
CA HIS A 27 -4.45 28.68 -19.81
C HIS A 27 -5.67 29.25 -20.51
N GLN A 28 -5.47 30.03 -21.57
CA GLN A 28 -6.58 30.51 -22.39
C GLN A 28 -7.11 29.38 -23.26
N ASP A 29 -8.25 28.84 -22.83
CA ASP A 29 -8.86 27.69 -23.47
C ASP A 29 -10.13 28.09 -24.26
N ARG A 30 -10.26 27.55 -25.48
CA ARG A 30 -11.45 27.76 -26.34
C ARG A 30 -12.41 26.57 -26.33
N ARG A 31 -11.97 25.40 -25.86
CA ARG A 31 -12.77 24.16 -25.84
C ARG A 31 -12.47 23.39 -24.55
N PRO A 32 -13.45 22.82 -23.85
CA PRO A 32 -13.22 22.21 -22.54
C PRO A 32 -12.05 21.20 -22.50
N SER A 33 -10.88 21.64 -22.01
CA SER A 33 -9.67 20.81 -21.89
C SER A 33 -9.45 20.24 -20.49
N LEU A 34 -10.19 20.73 -19.49
CA LEU A 34 -10.13 20.25 -18.11
C LEU A 34 -11.24 19.23 -17.86
N THR A 35 -10.88 18.07 -17.34
CA THR A 35 -11.83 17.09 -16.78
C THR A 35 -11.53 16.89 -15.31
N PHE A 36 -12.59 16.84 -14.50
CA PHE A 36 -12.46 16.55 -13.08
C PHE A 36 -13.61 15.70 -12.55
N LYS A 37 -13.36 14.90 -11.52
CA LYS A 37 -14.37 14.04 -10.87
C LYS A 37 -13.97 13.71 -9.44
N ASP A 38 -14.93 13.25 -8.65
CA ASP A 38 -14.62 12.67 -7.35
C ASP A 38 -13.91 11.32 -7.54
N GLY A 39 -12.74 11.17 -6.94
CA GLY A 39 -12.05 9.89 -6.79
C GLY A 39 -12.41 9.22 -5.47
N ASN A 40 -11.53 8.33 -4.98
CA ASN A 40 -11.73 7.70 -3.67
C ASN A 40 -11.24 8.57 -2.50
N LYS A 41 -10.13 9.30 -2.71
CA LYS A 41 -9.45 10.09 -1.65
C LYS A 41 -9.41 11.59 -1.92
N CYS A 42 -9.60 11.99 -3.17
CA CYS A 42 -9.49 13.37 -3.62
C CYS A 42 -10.29 13.60 -4.91
N ILE A 43 -10.45 14.87 -5.29
CA ILE A 43 -10.88 15.24 -6.64
C ILE A 43 -9.72 14.94 -7.60
N LEU A 44 -9.99 14.17 -8.64
CA LEU A 44 -9.05 13.90 -9.72
C LEU A 44 -9.21 14.96 -10.79
N LEU A 45 -8.13 15.68 -11.12
CA LEU A 45 -8.10 16.68 -12.19
C LEU A 45 -7.13 16.26 -13.29
N LYS A 46 -7.52 16.50 -14.55
CA LYS A 46 -6.62 16.36 -15.68
C LYS A 46 -6.91 17.42 -16.74
N CYS A 47 -5.91 18.23 -17.04
CA CYS A 47 -5.93 19.09 -18.22
C CYS A 47 -5.29 18.35 -19.41
N PHE A 48 -6.02 18.22 -20.51
CA PHE A 48 -5.54 17.56 -21.73
C PHE A 48 -4.63 18.45 -22.59
N ALA A 49 -4.48 19.73 -22.26
CA ALA A 49 -3.52 20.65 -22.89
C ALA A 49 -2.13 20.63 -22.23
N GLY A 50 -1.98 19.96 -21.08
CA GLY A 50 -0.67 19.76 -20.43
C GLY A 50 -0.37 20.65 -19.22
N CYS A 51 -1.31 21.46 -18.73
CA CYS A 51 -1.10 22.23 -17.50
C CYS A 51 -0.84 21.33 -16.29
N ALA A 52 0.09 21.75 -15.44
CA ALA A 52 0.39 21.08 -14.20
C ALA A 52 -0.74 21.28 -13.17
N LEU A 53 -0.84 20.36 -12.20
CA LEU A 53 -1.83 20.44 -11.13
C LEU A 53 -1.71 21.75 -10.35
N ASP A 54 -0.48 22.17 -10.02
CA ASP A 54 -0.22 23.38 -9.24
C ASP A 54 -0.68 24.65 -9.98
N GLU A 55 -0.50 24.72 -11.31
CA GLU A 55 -0.96 25.86 -12.12
C GLU A 55 -2.49 25.98 -12.09
N ILE A 56 -3.19 24.84 -12.21
CA ILE A 56 -4.66 24.79 -12.15
C ILE A 56 -5.14 25.20 -10.75
N CYS A 57 -4.53 24.65 -9.71
CA CYS A 57 -4.85 25.00 -8.33
C CYS A 57 -4.59 26.49 -8.05
N GLN A 58 -3.46 27.03 -8.50
CA GLN A 58 -3.11 28.44 -8.31
C GLN A 58 -4.10 29.37 -9.02
N ALA A 59 -4.48 29.06 -10.26
CA ALA A 59 -5.49 29.82 -11.00
C ALA A 59 -6.87 29.80 -10.30
N LEU A 60 -7.17 28.72 -9.57
CA LEU A 60 -8.39 28.58 -8.75
C LEU A 60 -8.23 29.06 -7.32
N GLN A 61 -7.09 29.64 -6.92
CA GLN A 61 -6.81 30.03 -5.54
C GLN A 61 -7.03 28.86 -4.56
N LEU A 62 -6.49 27.71 -4.92
CA LEU A 62 -6.52 26.46 -4.16
C LEU A 62 -5.11 25.99 -3.88
N ARG A 63 -4.95 25.22 -2.81
CA ARG A 63 -3.76 24.39 -2.61
C ARG A 63 -4.08 22.97 -3.06
N PRO A 64 -3.09 22.19 -3.54
CA PRO A 64 -3.31 20.77 -3.87
C PRO A 64 -3.93 19.96 -2.71
N SER A 65 -3.62 20.31 -1.47
CA SER A 65 -4.21 19.69 -0.26
C SER A 65 -5.72 19.85 -0.15
N ASP A 66 -6.30 20.92 -0.69
CA ASP A 66 -7.74 21.22 -0.58
C ASP A 66 -8.59 20.29 -1.46
N LEU A 67 -7.95 19.57 -2.40
CA LEU A 67 -8.57 18.56 -3.27
C LEU A 67 -8.81 17.22 -2.54
N PHE A 68 -8.12 16.96 -1.43
CA PHE A 68 -8.26 15.73 -0.67
C PHE A 68 -9.49 15.77 0.24
N PHE A 69 -10.23 14.65 0.32
CA PHE A 69 -11.43 14.56 1.15
C PHE A 69 -11.12 14.52 2.64
N ASP A 70 -9.95 14.02 3.02
CA ASP A 70 -9.47 14.08 4.40
C ASP A 70 -9.21 15.52 4.87
N ALA A 71 -9.03 16.46 3.93
CA ALA A 71 -8.96 17.89 4.23
C ALA A 71 -10.36 18.50 4.47
N ILE A 72 -11.46 17.75 4.34
CA ILE A 72 -12.81 18.26 4.64
C ILE A 72 -12.95 18.48 6.16
N ASP A 73 -12.34 17.63 6.99
CA ASP A 73 -12.39 17.84 8.44
C ASP A 73 -11.44 18.99 8.81
N ARG A 74 -11.97 20.19 9.03
CA ARG A 74 -11.14 21.38 9.33
C ARG A 74 -10.52 21.34 10.73
N ASP A 75 -10.92 20.40 11.58
CA ASP A 75 -10.35 20.22 12.92
C ASP A 75 -8.95 19.59 12.84
N PRO A 76 -7.88 20.33 13.22
CA PRO A 76 -6.52 19.82 13.21
C PRO A 76 -6.34 18.57 14.09
N GLN A 77 -7.09 18.45 15.19
CA GLN A 77 -6.98 17.32 16.10
C GLN A 77 -7.54 16.04 15.46
N ARG A 78 -8.69 16.13 14.77
CA ARG A 78 -9.29 14.99 14.07
C ARG A 78 -8.41 14.50 12.93
N ARG A 79 -7.83 15.41 12.14
CA ARG A 79 -6.83 15.08 11.10
C ARG A 79 -5.63 14.33 11.69
N LYS A 80 -5.08 14.83 12.80
CA LYS A 80 -3.94 14.20 13.48
C LYS A 80 -4.28 12.78 13.93
N ARG A 81 -5.45 12.57 14.54
CA ARG A 81 -5.92 11.24 14.97
C ARG A 81 -6.10 10.28 13.79
N ALA A 82 -6.76 10.72 12.71
CA ALA A 82 -6.95 9.90 11.52
C ALA A 82 -5.61 9.51 10.87
N SER A 83 -4.65 10.45 10.81
CA SER A 83 -3.30 10.18 10.33
C SER A 83 -2.57 9.15 11.19
N GLN A 84 -2.64 9.30 12.52
CA GLN A 84 -2.03 8.36 13.46
C GLN A 84 -2.65 6.97 13.37
N GLN A 85 -3.96 6.88 13.20
CA GLN A 85 -4.66 5.61 13.04
C GLN A 85 -4.22 4.88 11.77
N ARG A 86 -4.12 5.59 10.64
CA ARG A 86 -3.62 5.02 9.38
C ARG A 86 -2.19 4.54 9.49
N GLU A 87 -1.33 5.32 10.16
CA GLU A 87 0.07 4.94 10.39
C GLU A 87 0.15 3.67 11.25
N ARG A 88 -0.61 3.59 12.34
CA ARG A 88 -0.68 2.38 13.17
C ARG A 88 -1.17 1.17 12.40
N GLN A 89 -2.21 1.33 11.58
CA GLN A 89 -2.74 0.25 10.76
C GLN A 89 -1.71 -0.23 9.74
N ARG A 90 -0.99 0.70 9.10
CA ARG A 90 0.10 0.37 8.19
C ARG A 90 1.22 -0.39 8.90
N GLN A 91 1.64 0.08 10.07
CA GLN A 91 2.68 -0.58 10.87
C GLN A 91 2.27 -1.99 11.29
N ALA A 92 1.01 -2.19 11.69
CA ALA A 92 0.48 -3.51 12.01
C ALA A 92 0.54 -4.45 10.79
N LEU A 93 0.08 -3.99 9.62
CA LEU A 93 0.16 -4.78 8.39
C LEU A 93 1.61 -5.11 8.00
N GLU A 94 2.54 -4.16 8.16
CA GLU A 94 3.96 -4.39 7.91
C GLU A 94 4.58 -5.39 8.90
N GLN A 95 4.17 -5.35 10.17
CA GLN A 95 4.58 -6.32 11.19
C GLN A 95 4.04 -7.72 10.89
N ASP A 96 2.76 -7.83 10.55
CA ASP A 96 2.13 -9.11 10.20
C ASP A 96 2.83 -9.73 8.99
N ALA A 97 3.07 -8.95 7.93
CA ALA A 97 3.78 -9.41 6.73
C ALA A 97 5.23 -9.81 7.03
N HIS A 98 5.91 -9.11 7.94
CA HIS A 98 7.26 -9.46 8.36
C HIS A 98 7.28 -10.78 9.14
N GLN A 99 6.30 -10.98 10.03
CA GLN A 99 6.16 -12.22 10.79
C GLN A 99 5.88 -13.40 9.85
N GLU A 100 4.97 -13.24 8.90
CA GLU A 100 4.69 -14.25 7.87
C GLU A 100 5.95 -14.58 7.04
N GLY A 101 6.68 -13.55 6.60
CA GLY A 101 7.95 -13.73 5.90
C GLY A 101 8.99 -14.50 6.71
N ALA A 102 9.11 -14.22 8.01
CA ALA A 102 10.03 -14.91 8.90
C ALA A 102 9.70 -16.40 9.06
N VAL A 103 8.41 -16.77 9.09
CA VAL A 103 7.97 -18.17 9.12
C VAL A 103 8.40 -18.88 7.83
N ILE A 104 8.11 -18.28 6.68
CA ILE A 104 8.48 -18.83 5.36
C ILE A 104 10.00 -19.04 5.25
N ASP A 105 10.79 -18.07 5.73
CA ASP A 105 12.25 -18.18 5.71
C ASP A 105 12.75 -19.29 6.64
N ALA A 106 12.19 -19.41 7.85
CA ALA A 106 12.53 -20.48 8.78
C ALA A 106 12.22 -21.88 8.21
N LEU A 107 11.07 -22.05 7.53
CA LEU A 107 10.72 -23.30 6.86
C LEU A 107 11.68 -23.63 5.72
N ARG A 108 12.07 -22.62 4.93
CA ARG A 108 13.06 -22.79 3.85
C ARG A 108 14.41 -23.22 4.41
N GLU A 109 14.84 -22.62 5.51
CA GLU A 109 16.09 -22.99 6.18
C GLU A 109 16.03 -24.43 6.71
N ALA A 110 14.91 -24.86 7.29
CA ALA A 110 14.71 -26.23 7.75
C ALA A 110 14.76 -27.25 6.60
N ASP A 111 14.05 -26.99 5.48
CA ASP A 111 14.10 -27.85 4.29
C ASP A 111 15.53 -27.93 3.70
N TYR A 112 16.21 -26.79 3.59
CA TYR A 112 17.60 -26.74 3.14
C TYR A 112 18.53 -27.53 4.08
N PHE A 113 18.34 -27.38 5.38
CA PHE A 113 19.10 -28.09 6.39
C PHE A 113 18.95 -29.60 6.20
N ILE A 114 17.73 -30.12 6.12
CA ILE A 114 17.47 -31.56 5.91
C ILE A 114 18.10 -32.06 4.61
N ARG A 115 17.90 -31.34 3.50
CA ARG A 115 18.44 -31.74 2.18
C ARG A 115 19.96 -31.79 2.16
N SER A 116 20.62 -30.82 2.78
CA SER A 116 22.09 -30.76 2.81
C SER A 116 22.74 -31.88 3.64
N ARG A 117 21.97 -32.63 4.44
CA ARG A 117 22.47 -33.79 5.22
C ARG A 117 22.32 -35.12 4.48
N GLN A 118 21.73 -35.14 3.28
CA GLN A 118 21.59 -36.36 2.49
C GLN A 118 22.95 -36.89 2.04
N GLY A 119 23.19 -38.19 2.27
CA GLY A 119 24.39 -38.88 1.80
C GLY A 119 25.66 -38.63 2.62
N LEU A 120 25.56 -38.06 3.83
CA LEU A 120 26.70 -37.92 4.72
C LEU A 120 27.21 -39.29 5.20
N ASP A 121 28.52 -39.50 5.11
CA ASP A 121 29.18 -40.62 5.78
C ASP A 121 29.37 -40.30 7.27
N ILE A 122 28.68 -41.09 8.10
CA ILE A 122 28.67 -40.94 9.56
C ILE A 122 29.61 -41.94 10.26
N SER A 123 30.32 -42.79 9.52
CA SER A 123 31.11 -43.90 10.08
C SER A 123 32.21 -43.45 11.06
N GLN A 124 32.72 -42.22 10.92
CA GLN A 124 33.76 -41.65 11.77
C GLN A 124 33.25 -40.59 12.76
N TRP A 125 31.94 -40.44 12.91
CA TRP A 125 31.38 -39.43 13.80
C TRP A 125 31.49 -39.87 15.26
N SER A 126 31.74 -38.91 16.16
CA SER A 126 31.59 -39.15 17.60
C SER A 126 30.10 -39.24 17.96
N HIS A 127 29.79 -39.96 19.04
CA HIS A 127 28.42 -40.03 19.56
C HIS A 127 27.82 -38.64 19.82
N ALA A 128 28.58 -37.73 20.44
CA ALA A 128 28.11 -36.37 20.70
C ALA A 128 27.75 -35.59 19.41
N ARG A 129 28.51 -35.80 18.32
CA ARG A 129 28.19 -35.18 17.03
C ARG A 129 26.96 -35.80 16.40
N LEU A 130 26.85 -37.13 16.45
CA LEU A 130 25.69 -37.83 15.91
C LEU A 130 24.41 -37.39 16.62
N ASP A 131 24.42 -37.33 17.95
CA ASP A 131 23.27 -36.88 18.74
C ASP A 131 22.89 -35.43 18.42
N ALA A 132 23.89 -34.53 18.29
CA ALA A 132 23.64 -33.14 17.93
C ALA A 132 22.98 -33.00 16.55
N GLU A 133 23.46 -33.74 15.54
CA GLU A 133 22.89 -33.71 14.19
C GLU A 133 21.49 -34.34 14.13
N LEU A 134 21.27 -35.44 14.86
CA LEU A 134 19.94 -36.06 14.94
C LEU A 134 18.91 -35.13 15.61
N ASN A 135 19.30 -34.44 16.68
CA ASN A 135 18.43 -33.45 17.34
C ASN A 135 18.12 -32.28 16.41
N ALA A 136 19.13 -31.73 15.73
CA ALA A 136 18.92 -30.63 14.78
C ALA A 136 18.03 -31.03 13.60
N LEU A 137 18.16 -32.27 13.10
CA LEU A 137 17.26 -32.81 12.08
C LEU A 137 15.84 -32.96 12.62
N ALA A 138 15.68 -33.47 13.84
CA ALA A 138 14.36 -33.60 14.47
C ALA A 138 13.67 -32.23 14.62
N ASP A 139 14.39 -31.21 15.08
CA ASP A 139 13.87 -29.83 15.19
C ASP A 139 13.43 -29.29 13.83
N ALA A 140 14.24 -29.50 12.79
CA ALA A 140 13.91 -29.08 11.42
C ALA A 140 12.66 -29.81 10.87
N TYR A 141 12.53 -31.12 11.12
CA TYR A 141 11.36 -31.89 10.71
C TYR A 141 10.09 -31.46 11.47
N THR A 142 10.19 -31.24 12.78
CA THR A 142 9.07 -30.73 13.59
C THR A 142 8.58 -29.38 13.06
N LEU A 143 9.49 -28.48 12.66
CA LEU A 143 9.10 -27.20 12.08
C LEU A 143 8.29 -27.36 10.77
N LEU A 144 8.67 -28.30 9.90
CA LEU A 144 7.96 -28.58 8.65
C LEU A 144 6.61 -29.28 8.87
N GLU A 145 6.55 -30.26 9.79
CA GLU A 145 5.31 -31.00 10.10
C GLU A 145 4.22 -30.09 10.69
N HIS A 146 4.61 -29.06 11.44
CA HIS A 146 3.65 -28.11 12.00
C HIS A 146 2.89 -27.31 10.92
N GLU A 147 3.49 -27.03 9.75
CA GLU A 147 2.79 -26.34 8.66
C GLU A 147 1.85 -27.26 7.86
N ASP A 148 2.22 -28.53 7.64
CA ASP A 148 1.36 -29.50 6.95
C ASP A 148 0.01 -29.71 7.69
N LEU A 149 -0.02 -29.52 9.01
CA LEU A 149 -1.23 -29.60 9.83
C LEU A 149 -2.08 -28.32 9.82
N ASP A 150 -1.46 -27.15 9.68
CA ASP A 150 -2.17 -25.86 9.65
C ASP A 150 -2.68 -25.52 8.24
N GLY A 151 -2.04 -26.00 7.16
CA GLY A 151 -2.50 -25.87 5.77
C GLY A 151 -3.69 -26.77 5.38
N LEU A 152 -4.09 -27.71 6.24
CA LEU A 152 -5.24 -28.61 6.06
C LEU A 152 -6.52 -28.15 6.79
N ARG A 153 -6.53 -26.94 7.38
CA ARG A 153 -7.68 -26.38 8.11
C ARG A 153 -8.37 -25.23 7.40
#